data_AF-A0A832WT38-F1
#
_entry.id   AF-A0A832WT38-F1
#
_cell.length_a   1.000
_cell.length_b   1.000
_cell.length_c   1.000
_cell.angle_alpha   90.00
_cell.angle_beta   90.00
_cell.angle_gamma   90.00
#
_symmetry.space_group_name_H-M   'P 1'
#
loop_
_entity.id
_entity.type
_entity.pdbx_description
1 polymer ?
#
loop_
_entity_poly.entity_id
_entity_poly.type
_entity_poly.pdbx_seq_one_letter_code
_entity_poly.pdbx_strand_id
1 'polypeptide(L)'
;MHLGEEDSLLTNVEGGSLETGKASEIMVKLVDCLEKIIGQNVDKNKKPTLILNGDILELSLAQTNIAAMTFDRFLELIIKKEDPLFDRIVYIPGNHDHHLWELARETQYTRYIRRHPTDDLPFPWHKTPLCLPPISSNKRICSEFLNCIIERHSLPAYKGIKLNDSIKIEVAYPNLGLFSKDGRKCVLFHHGHFVEATYRLMSFLKAAALGIDRDMPLDVQMLESENFAWIDFFWSTMGRSGDVGEISETFYEHLSNRDQMEKLTSEIAHNLSKKSNILSPLPESLKAAIIKKFLNIYICGGLVSNWEKHQDRGAMGENTASGLLLYLKTAWNQINEEQEGNTPSELTFIFGHTHKPFDLCIPLTGILINGLNTDVNIYNTGGWVVDEEKCNENKGASIVLLDKELNPLALNMYKETRCPKTSCVNVKYSKTTNNPIYKNIEIMVQNNKKPWSDFSNIVDSEIELRKRAIECRLQGL
;
A
#
# COMPACT_ATOMS: atom_id res chain seq x y z
N MET A 1 -3.75 5.33 -3.95
CA MET A 1 -4.64 6.04 -4.91
C MET A 1 -5.87 6.62 -4.22
N HIS A 2 -6.41 5.98 -3.18
CA HIS A 2 -7.54 6.47 -2.38
C HIS A 2 -8.79 6.78 -3.22
N LEU A 3 -9.11 5.90 -4.18
CA LEU A 3 -10.30 6.06 -5.01
C LEU A 3 -11.55 6.02 -4.13
N GLY A 4 -12.34 7.09 -4.20
CA GLY A 4 -13.48 7.32 -3.32
C GLY A 4 -13.35 8.56 -2.45
N GLU A 5 -12.12 9.03 -2.19
CA GLU A 5 -11.89 10.21 -1.36
C GLU A 5 -11.92 11.52 -2.13
N GLU A 6 -12.31 12.57 -1.42
CA GLU A 6 -12.35 13.92 -1.97
C GLU A 6 -10.96 14.57 -2.07
N ASP A 7 -9.95 14.08 -1.36
CA ASP A 7 -8.57 14.55 -1.48
C ASP A 7 -7.79 13.83 -2.60
N SER A 8 -8.32 12.71 -3.10
CA SER A 8 -7.73 11.96 -4.20
C SER A 8 -7.91 12.69 -5.52
N LEU A 9 -6.78 12.92 -6.21
CA LEU A 9 -6.72 13.45 -7.57
C LEU A 9 -7.38 12.51 -8.61
N LEU A 10 -7.55 11.24 -8.25
CA LEU A 10 -8.15 10.23 -9.12
C LEU A 10 -9.65 10.04 -8.85
N THR A 11 -10.22 10.72 -7.86
CA THR A 11 -11.66 10.76 -7.63
C THR A 11 -12.25 12.02 -8.24
N ASN A 12 -13.34 11.89 -9.00
CA ASN A 12 -13.97 13.04 -9.63
C ASN A 12 -14.73 13.88 -8.57
N VAL A 13 -14.51 15.19 -8.58
CA VAL A 13 -15.21 16.15 -7.72
C VAL A 13 -15.77 17.25 -8.59
N GLU A 14 -17.10 17.41 -8.57
CA GLU A 14 -17.81 18.46 -9.30
C GLU A 14 -18.52 19.37 -8.29
N GLY A 15 -18.24 20.67 -8.31
CA GLY A 15 -18.89 21.63 -7.40
C GLY A 15 -18.61 21.43 -5.90
N GLY A 16 -17.51 20.77 -5.55
CA GLY A 16 -17.14 20.44 -4.17
C GLY A 16 -17.84 19.19 -3.62
N SER A 17 -18.49 18.40 -4.48
CA SER A 17 -19.07 17.10 -4.10
C SER A 17 -18.48 15.97 -4.94
N LEU A 18 -18.36 14.80 -4.31
CA LEU A 18 -17.92 13.57 -4.98
C LEU A 18 -18.88 13.19 -6.11
N GLU A 19 -18.33 12.94 -7.30
CA GLU A 19 -19.09 12.39 -8.43
C GLU A 19 -18.52 11.01 -8.82
N THR A 20 -19.37 10.00 -8.88
CA THR A 20 -19.04 8.61 -9.17
C THR A 20 -19.54 8.15 -10.56
N GLY A 21 -20.34 8.96 -11.24
CA GLY A 21 -20.86 8.69 -12.58
C GLY A 21 -19.84 8.88 -13.71
N LYS A 22 -18.71 9.55 -13.45
CA LYS A 22 -17.63 9.78 -14.44
C LYS A 22 -16.24 9.57 -13.82
N ALA A 23 -15.28 9.18 -14.65
CA ALA A 23 -13.86 9.21 -14.28
C ALA A 23 -13.39 10.67 -14.11
N SER A 24 -12.43 10.91 -13.20
CA SER A 24 -11.79 12.22 -13.12
C SER A 24 -10.95 12.49 -14.37
N GLU A 25 -10.74 13.76 -14.72
CA GLU A 25 -9.91 14.12 -15.87
C GLU A 25 -8.46 13.62 -15.72
N ILE A 26 -7.92 13.64 -14.50
CA ILE A 26 -6.58 13.09 -14.21
C ILE A 26 -6.55 11.60 -14.48
N MET A 27 -7.59 10.85 -14.06
CA MET A 27 -7.65 9.40 -14.31
C MET A 27 -7.63 9.10 -15.81
N VAL A 28 -8.38 9.87 -16.62
CA VAL A 28 -8.36 9.75 -18.08
C VAL A 28 -6.98 10.05 -18.65
N LYS A 29 -6.33 11.15 -18.23
CA LYS A 29 -4.99 11.52 -18.72
C LYS A 29 -3.87 10.60 -18.23
N LEU A 30 -4.01 10.01 -17.06
CA LEU A 30 -3.13 8.96 -16.58
C LEU A 30 -3.20 7.75 -17.52
N VAL A 31 -4.41 7.36 -17.93
CA VAL A 31 -4.59 6.25 -18.86
C VAL A 31 -4.06 6.59 -20.26
N ASP A 32 -4.26 7.81 -20.77
CA ASP A 32 -3.64 8.27 -22.03
C ASP A 32 -2.10 8.12 -21.98
N CYS A 33 -1.48 8.47 -20.84
CA CYS A 33 -0.05 8.31 -20.60
C CYS A 33 0.38 6.83 -20.58
N LEU A 34 -0.39 5.96 -19.92
CA LEU A 34 -0.13 4.52 -19.87
C LEU A 34 -0.26 3.88 -21.26
N GLU A 35 -1.30 4.21 -22.03
CA GLU A 35 -1.48 3.77 -23.40
C GLU A 35 -0.27 4.13 -24.27
N LYS A 36 0.27 5.34 -24.11
CA LYS A 36 1.46 5.79 -24.84
C LYS A 36 2.69 4.94 -24.52
N ILE A 37 2.91 4.59 -23.24
CA ILE A 37 4.03 3.74 -22.80
C ILE A 37 3.84 2.32 -23.34
N ILE A 38 2.68 1.70 -23.08
CA ILE A 38 2.38 0.31 -23.46
C ILE A 38 2.42 0.16 -24.99
N GLY A 39 1.95 1.19 -25.70
CA GLY A 39 2.03 1.28 -27.15
C GLY A 39 3.46 1.27 -27.70
N GLN A 40 4.52 1.38 -26.89
CA GLN A 40 5.91 1.20 -27.32
C GLN A 40 6.44 -0.23 -27.15
N ASN A 41 5.68 -1.15 -26.56
CA ASN A 41 6.12 -2.54 -26.43
C ASN A 41 6.49 -3.13 -27.80
N VAL A 42 7.60 -3.86 -27.86
CA VAL A 42 8.08 -4.50 -29.10
C VAL A 42 7.07 -5.54 -29.58
N ASP A 43 6.55 -6.34 -28.65
CA ASP A 43 5.48 -7.29 -28.91
C ASP A 43 4.13 -6.62 -28.63
N LYS A 44 3.38 -6.31 -29.69
CA LYS A 44 2.05 -5.67 -29.59
C LYS A 44 0.96 -6.63 -29.09
N ASN A 45 1.20 -7.94 -29.19
CA ASN A 45 0.24 -8.95 -28.75
C ASN A 45 0.39 -9.25 -27.25
N LYS A 46 1.49 -8.82 -26.63
CA LYS A 46 1.74 -9.02 -25.21
C LYS A 46 1.44 -7.75 -24.42
N LYS A 47 0.35 -7.77 -23.66
CA LYS A 47 -0.01 -6.71 -22.72
C LYS A 47 0.76 -6.92 -21.40
N PRO A 48 1.07 -5.84 -20.66
CA PRO A 48 1.73 -5.96 -19.36
C PRO A 48 0.76 -6.37 -18.25
N THR A 49 1.33 -6.77 -17.12
CA THR A 49 0.62 -6.94 -15.86
C THR A 49 0.56 -5.60 -15.11
N LEU A 50 -0.62 -5.23 -14.61
CA LEU A 50 -0.80 -4.11 -13.70
C LEU A 50 -0.71 -4.60 -12.25
N ILE A 51 0.15 -3.95 -11.45
CA ILE A 51 0.22 -4.16 -10.00
C ILE A 51 -0.32 -2.91 -9.32
N LEU A 52 -1.43 -3.07 -8.61
CA LEU A 52 -2.08 -2.05 -7.81
C LEU A 52 -1.56 -2.21 -6.36
N ASN A 53 -0.56 -1.40 -6.00
CA ASN A 53 0.25 -1.62 -4.80
C ASN A 53 -0.17 -0.73 -3.61
N GLY A 54 -1.26 -1.09 -2.96
CA GLY A 54 -1.71 -0.50 -1.69
C GLY A 54 -2.59 0.73 -1.82
N ASP A 55 -3.52 0.86 -0.86
CA ASP A 55 -4.45 1.98 -0.66
C ASP A 55 -5.08 2.47 -1.97
N ILE A 56 -5.59 1.54 -2.78
CA ILE A 56 -6.09 1.85 -4.13
C ILE A 56 -7.51 2.37 -4.03
N LEU A 57 -8.37 1.64 -3.31
CA LEU A 57 -9.66 2.14 -2.86
C LEU A 57 -9.46 2.80 -1.50
N GLU A 58 -10.19 3.87 -1.24
CA GLU A 58 -10.39 4.29 0.14
C GLU A 58 -11.59 3.52 0.72
N LEU A 59 -11.34 2.67 1.72
CA LEU A 59 -12.41 2.03 2.47
C LEU A 59 -12.36 2.41 3.95
N SER A 60 -11.36 3.16 4.42
CA SER A 60 -11.27 3.61 5.81
C SER A 60 -12.03 4.88 6.10
N LEU A 61 -12.29 5.71 5.09
CA LEU A 61 -12.91 7.04 5.23
C LEU A 61 -14.11 7.18 4.29
N ALA A 62 -14.02 6.71 3.05
CA ALA A 62 -15.10 6.76 2.09
C ALA A 62 -16.14 5.64 2.30
N GLN A 63 -17.39 5.94 1.92
CA GLN A 63 -18.43 4.92 1.81
C GLN A 63 -18.07 3.89 0.72
N THR A 64 -18.30 2.62 1.00
CA THR A 64 -17.94 1.50 0.11
C THR A 64 -18.53 1.64 -1.30
N ASN A 65 -19.77 2.13 -1.44
CA ASN A 65 -20.40 2.36 -2.74
C ASN A 65 -19.67 3.45 -3.56
N ILE A 66 -19.20 4.51 -2.90
CA ILE A 66 -18.49 5.60 -3.57
C ILE A 66 -17.14 5.10 -4.08
N ALA A 67 -16.34 4.47 -3.22
CA ALA A 67 -15.06 3.88 -3.61
C ALA A 67 -15.21 2.84 -4.73
N ALA A 68 -16.21 1.96 -4.64
CA ALA A 68 -16.49 0.94 -5.66
C ALA A 68 -16.92 1.55 -7.01
N MET A 69 -17.77 2.57 -6.99
CA MET A 69 -18.21 3.24 -8.22
C MET A 69 -17.09 4.06 -8.85
N THR A 70 -16.22 4.69 -8.06
CA THR A 70 -15.01 5.35 -8.57
C THR A 70 -14.03 4.34 -9.18
N PHE A 71 -13.82 3.20 -8.53
CA PHE A 71 -13.01 2.11 -9.08
C PHE A 71 -13.59 1.53 -10.37
N ASP A 72 -14.91 1.44 -10.46
CA ASP A 72 -15.61 1.03 -11.69
C ASP A 72 -15.25 1.94 -12.88
N ARG A 73 -15.24 3.26 -12.68
CA ARG A 73 -14.80 4.23 -13.71
C ARG A 73 -13.35 4.00 -14.14
N PHE A 74 -12.47 3.61 -13.22
CA PHE A 74 -11.09 3.24 -13.55
C PHE A 74 -11.03 1.97 -14.42
N LEU A 75 -11.80 0.93 -14.08
CA LEU A 75 -11.87 -0.31 -14.85
C LEU A 75 -12.37 -0.08 -16.28
N GLU A 76 -13.36 0.80 -16.46
CA GLU A 76 -13.87 1.22 -17.77
C GLU A 76 -12.79 1.84 -18.68
N LEU A 77 -11.72 2.38 -18.11
CA LEU A 77 -10.61 2.92 -18.87
C LEU A 77 -9.57 1.84 -19.22
N ILE A 78 -9.28 0.90 -18.31
CA ILE A 78 -8.11 0.00 -18.43
C ILE A 78 -8.39 -1.42 -18.91
N ILE A 79 -9.62 -1.93 -18.79
CA ILE A 79 -9.98 -3.32 -19.16
C ILE A 79 -11.23 -3.40 -20.05
N LYS A 80 -11.38 -2.46 -20.98
CA LYS A 80 -12.42 -2.49 -22.01
C LYS A 80 -12.42 -3.85 -22.72
N LYS A 81 -13.60 -4.37 -23.06
CA LYS A 81 -13.77 -5.72 -23.62
C LYS A 81 -12.88 -6.00 -24.85
N GLU A 82 -12.87 -5.08 -25.80
CA GLU A 82 -12.20 -5.28 -27.09
C GLU A 82 -10.71 -4.88 -27.08
N ASP A 83 -10.30 -4.00 -26.18
CA ASP A 83 -8.91 -3.52 -26.09
C ASP A 83 -8.52 -3.24 -24.64
N PRO A 84 -8.28 -4.29 -23.84
CA PRO A 84 -7.74 -4.11 -22.50
C PRO A 84 -6.28 -3.66 -22.59
N LEU A 85 -5.87 -2.77 -21.67
CA LEU A 85 -4.48 -2.31 -21.58
C LEU A 85 -3.57 -3.33 -20.91
N PHE A 86 -4.13 -4.17 -20.05
CA PHE A 86 -3.43 -5.17 -19.27
C PHE A 86 -4.05 -6.54 -19.47
N ASP A 87 -3.25 -7.61 -19.39
CA ASP A 87 -3.75 -9.00 -19.44
C ASP A 87 -3.97 -9.60 -18.05
N ARG A 88 -3.35 -9.01 -17.03
CA ARG A 88 -3.41 -9.44 -15.64
C ARG A 88 -3.39 -8.22 -14.71
N ILE A 89 -4.21 -8.28 -13.66
CA ILE A 89 -4.24 -7.28 -12.59
C ILE A 89 -3.99 -8.00 -11.27
N VAL A 90 -2.99 -7.53 -10.54
CA VAL A 90 -2.69 -7.98 -9.17
C VAL A 90 -2.89 -6.81 -8.23
N TYR A 91 -3.70 -7.03 -7.20
CA TYR A 91 -4.01 -6.06 -6.17
C TYR A 91 -3.30 -6.48 -4.88
N ILE A 92 -2.55 -5.54 -4.29
CA ILE A 92 -1.91 -5.72 -2.99
C ILE A 92 -2.61 -4.75 -2.05
N PRO A 93 -3.51 -5.21 -1.17
CA PRO A 93 -4.17 -4.35 -0.20
C PRO A 93 -3.17 -3.63 0.69
N GLY A 94 -3.48 -2.38 1.01
CA GLY A 94 -2.82 -1.57 2.01
C GLY A 94 -3.60 -1.53 3.31
N ASN A 95 -3.36 -0.50 4.12
CA ASN A 95 -4.09 -0.33 5.36
C ASN A 95 -5.49 0.24 5.09
N HIS A 96 -5.67 1.09 4.06
CA HIS A 96 -6.94 1.76 3.81
C HIS A 96 -8.02 0.85 3.20
N ASP A 97 -7.58 -0.17 2.49
CA ASP A 97 -8.41 -1.15 1.82
C ASP A 97 -8.11 -2.58 2.31
N HIS A 98 -7.56 -2.69 3.53
CA HIS A 98 -7.21 -3.96 4.18
C HIS A 98 -8.37 -4.96 4.18
N HIS A 99 -9.60 -4.49 4.32
CA HIS A 99 -10.77 -5.35 4.29
C HIS A 99 -10.93 -6.16 2.98
N LEU A 100 -10.36 -5.69 1.86
CA LEU A 100 -10.33 -6.49 0.63
C LEU A 100 -9.47 -7.75 0.78
N TRP A 101 -8.39 -7.69 1.56
CA TRP A 101 -7.60 -8.87 1.91
C TRP A 101 -8.43 -9.82 2.79
N GLU A 102 -9.10 -9.30 3.82
CA GLU A 102 -9.95 -10.09 4.72
C GLU A 102 -11.02 -10.87 3.95
N LEU A 103 -11.74 -10.21 3.05
CA LEU A 103 -12.74 -10.85 2.19
C LEU A 103 -12.12 -11.92 1.28
N ALA A 104 -10.94 -11.66 0.71
CA ALA A 104 -10.24 -12.62 -0.16
C ALA A 104 -9.78 -13.87 0.62
N ARG A 105 -9.22 -13.66 1.81
CA ARG A 105 -8.78 -14.71 2.76
C ARG A 105 -9.95 -15.59 3.19
N GLU A 106 -11.06 -15.00 3.62
CA GLU A 106 -12.25 -15.74 4.07
C GLU A 106 -12.89 -16.51 2.92
N THR A 107 -12.93 -15.92 1.73
CA THR A 107 -13.40 -16.59 0.50
C THR A 107 -12.52 -17.79 0.17
N GLN A 108 -11.19 -17.63 0.24
CA GLN A 108 -10.23 -18.72 0.05
C GLN A 108 -10.45 -19.85 1.06
N TYR A 109 -10.62 -19.52 2.34
CA TYR A 109 -10.84 -20.49 3.41
C TYR A 109 -12.15 -21.25 3.23
N THR A 110 -13.24 -20.54 2.89
CA THR A 110 -14.53 -21.16 2.55
C THR A 110 -14.41 -22.11 1.35
N ARG A 111 -13.66 -21.72 0.31
CA ARG A 111 -13.36 -22.59 -0.84
C ARG A 111 -12.50 -23.79 -0.44
N TYR A 112 -11.62 -23.66 0.55
CA TYR A 112 -10.82 -24.77 1.08
C TYR A 112 -11.71 -25.79 1.79
N ILE A 113 -12.58 -25.35 2.71
CA ILE A 113 -13.54 -26.21 3.43
C ILE A 113 -14.39 -27.03 2.44
N ARG A 114 -14.92 -26.38 1.40
CA ARG A 114 -15.72 -27.06 0.37
C ARG A 114 -14.95 -28.15 -0.40
N ARG A 115 -13.63 -27.99 -0.57
CA ARG A 115 -12.78 -28.93 -1.31
C ARG A 115 -12.27 -30.09 -0.44
N HIS A 116 -12.26 -29.90 0.88
CA HIS A 116 -11.70 -30.86 1.84
C HIS A 116 -12.76 -31.20 2.91
N PRO A 117 -13.87 -31.87 2.55
CA PRO A 117 -15.00 -32.09 3.44
C PRO A 117 -14.71 -33.06 4.61
N THR A 118 -13.62 -33.82 4.55
CA THR A 118 -13.24 -34.85 5.51
C THR A 118 -11.98 -34.54 6.30
N ASP A 119 -11.26 -33.48 5.92
CA ASP A 119 -9.96 -33.17 6.49
C ASP A 119 -10.14 -32.28 7.72
N ASP A 120 -9.20 -32.39 8.68
CA ASP A 120 -9.12 -31.42 9.76
C ASP A 120 -8.82 -30.03 9.18
N LEU A 121 -9.52 -29.02 9.69
CA LEU A 121 -9.39 -27.66 9.18
C LEU A 121 -8.15 -26.97 9.77
N PRO A 122 -7.21 -26.49 8.95
CA PRO A 122 -6.06 -25.73 9.42
C PRO A 122 -6.48 -24.34 9.90
N PHE A 123 -5.62 -23.65 10.64
CA PHE A 123 -5.82 -22.22 10.89
C PHE A 123 -5.89 -21.44 9.56
N PRO A 124 -6.76 -20.40 9.47
CA PRO A 124 -6.81 -19.53 8.30
C PRO A 124 -5.45 -18.92 7.95
N TRP A 125 -5.21 -18.70 6.66
CA TRP A 125 -3.97 -18.11 6.17
C TRP A 125 -3.99 -16.59 6.29
N HIS A 126 -2.94 -16.04 6.89
CA HIS A 126 -2.74 -14.60 7.07
C HIS A 126 -1.71 -14.01 6.07
N LYS A 127 -1.34 -14.78 5.06
CA LYS A 127 -0.53 -14.35 3.91
C LYS A 127 -0.87 -15.17 2.67
N THR A 128 -0.57 -14.62 1.50
CA THR A 128 -0.52 -15.35 0.23
C THR A 128 0.89 -15.92 0.01
N PRO A 129 1.03 -16.94 -0.86
CA PRO A 129 2.34 -17.27 -1.42
C PRO A 129 2.97 -16.04 -2.08
N LEU A 130 4.29 -15.93 -1.97
CA LEU A 130 5.08 -14.83 -2.52
C LEU A 130 4.95 -14.76 -4.04
N CYS A 131 5.06 -15.91 -4.71
CA CYS A 131 4.84 -16.04 -6.15
C CYS A 131 3.39 -16.44 -6.42
N LEU A 132 2.65 -15.58 -7.11
CA LEU A 132 1.31 -15.94 -7.55
C LEU A 132 1.35 -17.10 -8.57
N PRO A 133 0.41 -18.05 -8.48
CA PRO A 133 0.36 -19.15 -9.43
C PRO A 133 0.05 -18.65 -10.86
N PRO A 134 0.30 -19.46 -11.89
CA PRO A 134 -0.05 -19.11 -13.27
C PRO A 134 -1.54 -18.82 -13.44
N ILE A 135 -1.90 -18.02 -14.45
CA ILE A 135 -3.30 -17.64 -14.75
C ILE A 135 -4.21 -18.86 -14.94
N SER A 136 -3.68 -19.96 -15.46
CA SER A 136 -4.41 -21.23 -15.66
C SER A 136 -4.70 -21.99 -14.36
N SER A 137 -4.13 -21.58 -13.22
CA SER A 137 -4.27 -22.28 -11.95
C SER A 137 -5.59 -21.98 -11.25
N ASN A 138 -6.17 -23.03 -10.64
CA ASN A 138 -7.33 -22.93 -9.75
C ASN A 138 -6.97 -22.52 -8.31
N LYS A 139 -5.68 -22.33 -8.02
CA LYS A 139 -5.18 -21.90 -6.70
C LYS A 139 -5.05 -20.38 -6.57
N ARG A 140 -5.48 -19.62 -7.59
CA ARG A 140 -5.46 -18.15 -7.55
C ARG A 140 -6.38 -17.63 -6.44
N ILE A 141 -5.89 -16.62 -5.73
CA ILE A 141 -6.65 -15.87 -4.76
C ILE A 141 -7.14 -14.63 -5.49
N CYS A 142 -8.46 -14.47 -5.59
CA CYS A 142 -9.07 -13.37 -6.32
C CYS A 142 -10.02 -12.61 -5.41
N SER A 143 -10.14 -11.30 -5.60
CA SER A 143 -11.10 -10.49 -4.85
C SER A 143 -12.50 -10.72 -5.41
N GLU A 144 -13.37 -11.41 -4.67
CA GLU A 144 -14.76 -11.64 -5.09
C GLU A 144 -15.47 -10.29 -5.30
N PHE A 145 -15.32 -9.37 -4.34
CA PHE A 145 -15.91 -8.04 -4.39
C PHE A 145 -15.54 -7.27 -5.66
N LEU A 146 -14.24 -7.14 -5.97
CA LEU A 146 -13.80 -6.39 -7.14
C LEU A 146 -14.14 -7.11 -8.46
N ASN A 147 -14.14 -8.46 -8.47
CA ASN A 147 -14.54 -9.21 -9.65
C ASN A 147 -16.05 -9.10 -9.92
N CYS A 148 -16.90 -8.99 -8.90
CA CYS A 148 -18.31 -8.68 -9.10
C CYS A 148 -18.52 -7.30 -9.74
N ILE A 149 -17.65 -6.32 -9.46
CA ILE A 149 -17.68 -5.02 -10.16
C ILE A 149 -17.43 -5.23 -11.65
N ILE A 150 -16.45 -6.06 -12.04
CA ILE A 150 -16.18 -6.36 -13.45
C ILE A 150 -17.37 -7.11 -14.09
N GLU A 151 -17.82 -8.18 -13.44
CA GLU A 151 -18.83 -9.10 -13.96
C GLU A 151 -20.20 -8.44 -14.17
N ARG A 152 -20.53 -7.41 -13.38
CA ARG A 152 -21.80 -6.69 -13.57
C ARG A 152 -21.90 -6.05 -14.96
N HIS A 153 -20.78 -5.73 -15.62
CA HIS A 153 -20.77 -5.16 -16.97
C HIS A 153 -21.20 -6.17 -18.03
N SER A 154 -21.05 -7.47 -17.74
CA SER A 154 -21.49 -8.56 -18.61
C SER A 154 -22.98 -8.89 -18.47
N LEU A 155 -23.66 -8.36 -17.45
CA LEU A 155 -25.09 -8.59 -17.27
C LEU A 155 -25.90 -8.00 -18.44
N PRO A 156 -26.95 -8.68 -18.91
CA PRO A 156 -27.80 -8.20 -20.01
C PRO A 156 -28.44 -6.83 -19.75
N ALA A 157 -28.72 -6.52 -18.47
CA ALA A 157 -29.32 -5.26 -18.06
C ALA A 157 -28.33 -4.07 -18.05
N TYR A 158 -27.01 -4.32 -18.05
CA TYR A 158 -26.01 -3.26 -18.00
C TYR A 158 -25.83 -2.58 -19.36
N LYS A 159 -26.08 -1.27 -19.43
CA LYS A 159 -26.05 -0.48 -20.67
C LYS A 159 -24.76 0.32 -20.89
N GLY A 160 -23.82 0.29 -19.95
CA GLY A 160 -22.55 1.02 -20.03
C GLY A 160 -21.47 0.29 -20.82
N ILE A 161 -20.21 0.72 -20.64
CA ILE A 161 -19.04 0.13 -21.29
C ILE A 161 -18.90 -1.34 -20.88
N LYS A 162 -18.75 -2.24 -21.85
CA LYS A 162 -18.50 -3.67 -21.57
C LYS A 162 -17.03 -3.87 -21.20
N LEU A 163 -16.78 -4.59 -20.11
CA LEU A 163 -15.44 -4.94 -19.65
C LEU A 163 -15.05 -6.35 -20.10
N ASN A 164 -13.75 -6.63 -20.13
CA ASN A 164 -13.23 -7.96 -20.34
C ASN A 164 -13.29 -8.75 -19.03
N ASP A 165 -14.38 -9.50 -18.83
CA ASP A 165 -14.63 -10.30 -17.64
C ASP A 165 -13.76 -11.58 -17.52
N SER A 166 -12.95 -11.89 -18.53
CA SER A 166 -11.90 -12.91 -18.43
C SER A 166 -10.70 -12.45 -17.59
N ILE A 167 -10.51 -11.14 -17.48
CA ILE A 167 -9.50 -10.54 -16.59
C ILE A 167 -10.09 -10.52 -15.19
N LYS A 168 -9.45 -11.23 -14.27
CA LYS A 168 -9.81 -11.25 -12.85
C LYS A 168 -8.77 -10.48 -12.05
N ILE A 169 -9.22 -9.79 -11.00
CA ILE A 169 -8.35 -9.12 -10.04
C ILE A 169 -7.87 -10.15 -9.02
N GLU A 170 -6.60 -10.51 -9.13
CA GLU A 170 -5.89 -11.39 -8.21
C GLU A 170 -5.42 -10.58 -6.98
N VAL A 171 -5.36 -11.23 -5.82
CA VAL A 171 -4.91 -10.62 -4.57
C VAL A 171 -3.61 -11.28 -4.13
N ALA A 172 -2.61 -10.47 -3.82
CA ALA A 172 -1.38 -10.89 -3.13
C ALA A 172 -1.24 -10.06 -1.85
N TYR A 173 -0.89 -10.69 -0.73
CA TYR A 173 -0.82 -10.00 0.56
C TYR A 173 0.05 -10.73 1.61
N PRO A 174 0.78 -10.01 2.48
CA PRO A 174 1.11 -8.59 2.31
C PRO A 174 2.16 -8.38 1.21
N ASN A 175 2.85 -9.45 0.79
CA ASN A 175 3.92 -9.42 -0.18
C ASN A 175 3.55 -10.06 -1.52
N LEU A 176 4.12 -9.52 -2.60
CA LEU A 176 4.22 -10.17 -3.91
C LEU A 176 5.69 -10.19 -4.33
N GLY A 177 6.21 -11.33 -4.77
CA GLY A 177 7.56 -11.46 -5.33
C GLY A 177 7.52 -11.80 -6.82
N LEU A 178 8.35 -11.12 -7.59
CA LEU A 178 8.66 -11.47 -8.97
C LEU A 178 10.13 -11.84 -9.08
N PHE A 179 10.42 -13.00 -9.68
CA PHE A 179 11.78 -13.51 -9.85
C PHE A 179 12.18 -13.46 -11.33
N SER A 180 13.45 -13.12 -11.59
CA SER A 180 14.02 -13.24 -12.93
C SER A 180 14.08 -14.72 -13.34
N LYS A 181 14.18 -14.99 -14.65
CA LYS A 181 14.21 -16.37 -15.17
C LYS A 181 15.35 -17.22 -14.62
N ASP A 182 16.46 -16.58 -14.25
CA ASP A 182 17.64 -17.21 -13.66
C ASP A 182 17.60 -17.23 -12.12
N GLY A 183 16.53 -16.74 -11.50
CA GLY A 183 16.35 -16.68 -10.05
C GLY A 183 17.22 -15.66 -9.32
N ARG A 184 18.11 -14.93 -10.02
CA ARG A 184 19.09 -14.04 -9.39
C ARG A 184 18.49 -12.75 -8.83
N LYS A 185 17.47 -12.21 -9.49
CA LYS A 185 16.78 -10.98 -9.09
C LYS A 185 15.42 -11.28 -8.52
N CYS A 186 15.07 -10.60 -7.43
CA CYS A 186 13.72 -10.54 -6.90
C CYS A 186 13.26 -9.09 -6.79
N VAL A 187 12.05 -8.81 -7.30
CA VAL A 187 11.33 -7.57 -6.99
C VAL A 187 10.20 -7.92 -6.02
N LEU A 188 10.31 -7.39 -4.82
CA LEU A 188 9.36 -7.56 -3.74
C LEU A 188 8.45 -6.33 -3.66
N PHE A 189 7.14 -6.55 -3.75
CA PHE A 189 6.12 -5.52 -3.56
C PHE A 189 5.46 -5.70 -2.22
N HIS A 190 5.14 -4.58 -1.58
CA HIS A 190 4.41 -4.50 -0.34
C HIS A 190 3.75 -3.11 -0.26
N HIS A 191 2.66 -2.94 0.47
CA HIS A 191 2.08 -1.60 0.65
C HIS A 191 3.02 -0.66 1.41
N GLY A 192 3.52 -1.11 2.55
CA GLY A 192 4.45 -0.38 3.41
C GLY A 192 3.97 -0.18 4.84
N HIS A 193 2.70 -0.46 5.15
CA HIS A 193 2.14 -0.21 6.49
C HIS A 193 2.94 -0.89 7.63
N PHE A 194 3.43 -2.12 7.47
CA PHE A 194 4.30 -2.75 8.48
C PHE A 194 5.70 -2.12 8.67
N VAL A 195 6.09 -1.12 7.87
CA VAL A 195 7.26 -0.29 8.17
C VAL A 195 6.98 0.56 9.42
N GLU A 196 5.77 1.07 9.55
CA GLU A 196 5.38 1.90 10.67
C GLU A 196 5.03 1.03 11.89
N ALA A 197 5.35 1.55 13.08
CA ALA A 197 5.18 0.77 14.31
C ALA A 197 3.69 0.66 14.71
N THR A 198 2.85 1.61 14.28
CA THR A 198 1.41 1.66 14.60
C THR A 198 0.66 0.43 14.09
N TYR A 199 1.02 -0.08 12.90
CA TYR A 199 0.45 -1.29 12.32
C TYR A 199 1.04 -2.59 12.89
N ARG A 200 1.98 -2.47 13.84
CA ARG A 200 2.65 -3.59 14.52
C ARG A 200 2.39 -3.59 16.02
N LEU A 201 1.46 -2.73 16.48
CA LEU A 201 1.19 -2.50 17.89
C LEU A 201 0.86 -3.80 18.63
N MET A 202 0.06 -4.69 18.03
CA MET A 202 -0.36 -5.92 18.69
C MET A 202 0.81 -6.91 18.84
N SER A 203 1.69 -7.00 17.84
CA SER A 203 2.94 -7.75 17.96
C SER A 203 3.83 -7.22 19.07
N PHE A 204 3.98 -5.90 19.15
CA PHE A 204 4.75 -5.26 20.21
C PHE A 204 4.15 -5.56 21.60
N LEU A 205 2.84 -5.39 21.77
CA LEU A 205 2.14 -5.65 23.03
C LEU A 205 2.27 -7.11 23.45
N LYS A 206 2.17 -8.06 22.50
CA LYS A 206 2.39 -9.48 22.74
C LYS A 206 3.82 -9.77 23.17
N ALA A 207 4.81 -9.21 22.47
CA ALA A 207 6.22 -9.41 22.80
C ALA A 207 6.53 -8.90 24.21
N ALA A 208 6.06 -7.70 24.55
CA ALA A 208 6.21 -7.11 25.88
C ALA A 208 5.52 -7.94 26.98
N ALA A 209 4.29 -8.40 26.74
CA ALA A 209 3.53 -9.21 27.70
C ALA A 209 4.17 -10.58 27.97
N LEU A 210 4.83 -11.16 26.95
CA LEU A 210 5.47 -12.48 27.03
C LEU A 210 6.98 -12.41 27.33
N GLY A 211 7.56 -11.21 27.47
CA GLY A 211 9.00 -11.03 27.70
C GLY A 211 9.87 -11.51 26.52
N ILE A 212 9.37 -11.39 25.30
CA ILE A 212 10.07 -11.78 24.08
C ILE A 212 11.01 -10.63 23.65
N ASP A 213 12.29 -10.93 23.47
CA ASP A 213 13.34 -9.97 23.09
C ASP A 213 13.38 -9.67 21.58
N ARG A 214 12.20 -9.41 20.98
CA ARG A 214 12.06 -8.97 19.59
C ARG A 214 10.76 -8.19 19.39
N ASP A 215 10.87 -7.06 18.71
CA ASP A 215 9.76 -6.15 18.46
C ASP A 215 8.89 -6.54 17.23
N MET A 216 9.29 -7.57 16.48
CA MET A 216 8.55 -8.06 15.31
C MET A 216 8.69 -9.58 15.14
N PRO A 217 7.61 -10.30 14.80
CA PRO A 217 7.70 -11.67 14.31
C PRO A 217 8.58 -11.79 13.07
N LEU A 218 9.33 -12.88 12.98
CA LEU A 218 10.21 -13.17 11.84
C LEU A 218 9.45 -13.78 10.66
N ASP A 219 8.25 -14.30 10.90
CA ASP A 219 7.36 -14.84 9.90
C ASP A 219 6.25 -13.83 9.59
N VAL A 220 6.02 -13.61 8.30
CA VAL A 220 5.00 -12.70 7.76
C VAL A 220 3.60 -13.17 8.16
N GLN A 221 3.33 -14.47 8.16
CA GLN A 221 2.00 -14.97 8.53
C GLN A 221 1.69 -14.67 10.00
N MET A 222 2.66 -14.89 10.88
CA MET A 222 2.55 -14.53 12.30
C MET A 222 2.39 -13.02 12.50
N LEU A 223 3.20 -12.20 11.82
CA LEU A 223 3.13 -10.73 11.89
C LEU A 223 1.73 -10.23 11.53
N GLU A 224 1.17 -10.68 10.41
CA GLU A 224 -0.18 -10.31 10.03
C GLU A 224 -1.17 -10.84 11.09
N SER A 225 -1.10 -12.13 11.45
CA SER A 225 -2.13 -12.76 12.30
C SER A 225 -2.28 -12.10 13.68
N GLU A 226 -1.23 -11.43 14.15
CA GLU A 226 -1.25 -10.68 15.39
C GLU A 226 -1.89 -9.30 15.24
N ASN A 227 -1.80 -8.68 14.05
CA ASN A 227 -2.19 -7.28 13.83
C ASN A 227 -3.43 -7.10 12.93
N PHE A 228 -3.89 -8.11 12.19
CA PHE A 228 -4.96 -7.93 11.20
C PHE A 228 -6.24 -7.32 11.76
N ALA A 229 -6.69 -7.78 12.94
CA ALA A 229 -7.91 -7.27 13.56
C ALA A 229 -7.76 -5.81 14.00
N TRP A 230 -6.56 -5.42 14.44
CA TRP A 230 -6.23 -4.04 14.76
C TRP A 230 -6.24 -3.17 13.51
N ILE A 231 -5.64 -3.66 12.41
CA ILE A 231 -5.58 -2.95 11.14
C ILE A 231 -6.99 -2.80 10.53
N ASP A 232 -7.73 -3.90 10.41
CA ASP A 232 -9.06 -3.92 9.78
C ASP A 232 -10.09 -3.10 10.57
N PHE A 233 -10.00 -3.10 11.91
CA PHE A 233 -10.92 -2.32 12.73
C PHE A 233 -10.69 -0.81 12.54
N PHE A 234 -9.46 -0.33 12.76
CA PHE A 234 -9.15 1.10 12.75
C PHE A 234 -9.14 1.67 11.33
N TRP A 235 -8.48 0.99 10.39
CA TRP A 235 -8.26 1.47 9.03
C TRP A 235 -9.19 0.83 8.00
N SER A 236 -10.31 0.21 8.40
CA SER A 236 -11.33 -0.18 7.41
C SER A 236 -12.75 -0.18 7.95
N THR A 237 -12.96 -0.70 9.15
CA THR A 237 -14.31 -0.82 9.72
C THR A 237 -14.84 0.53 10.23
N MET A 238 -13.98 1.36 10.80
CA MET A 238 -14.39 2.64 11.41
C MET A 238 -15.02 3.62 10.40
N GLY A 239 -14.38 3.99 9.28
CA GLY A 239 -15.06 4.90 8.33
C GLY A 239 -16.21 4.29 7.55
N ARG A 240 -16.30 2.96 7.46
CA ARG A 240 -17.51 2.30 6.92
C ARG A 240 -18.72 2.40 7.85
N SER A 241 -18.53 2.88 9.09
CA SER A 241 -19.60 3.01 10.08
C SER A 241 -20.42 4.31 9.97
N GLY A 242 -20.33 5.03 8.83
CA GLY A 242 -21.13 6.24 8.56
C GLY A 242 -20.71 7.39 9.47
N ASP A 243 -21.68 8.08 10.10
CA ASP A 243 -21.45 9.22 10.99
C ASP A 243 -20.49 8.91 12.17
N VAL A 244 -20.38 7.63 12.58
CA VAL A 244 -19.40 7.19 13.60
C VAL A 244 -17.97 7.19 13.04
N GLY A 245 -17.83 7.02 11.73
CA GLY A 245 -16.58 7.15 11.00
C GLY A 245 -16.00 8.56 11.02
N GLU A 246 -16.82 9.61 11.08
CA GLU A 246 -16.35 10.99 11.27
C GLU A 246 -15.69 11.18 12.65
N ILE A 247 -16.11 10.40 13.66
CA ILE A 247 -15.47 10.36 14.99
C ILE A 247 -14.15 9.57 14.95
N SER A 248 -13.89 8.80 13.89
CA SER A 248 -12.66 8.01 13.77
C SER A 248 -11.42 8.91 13.66
N GLU A 249 -11.48 10.04 12.93
CA GLU A 249 -10.43 11.06 12.89
C GLU A 249 -10.12 11.58 14.29
N THR A 250 -11.16 11.85 15.08
CA THR A 250 -11.00 12.22 16.49
C THR A 250 -10.34 11.08 17.30
N PHE A 251 -10.71 9.81 17.09
CA PHE A 251 -10.02 8.68 17.73
C PHE A 251 -8.56 8.52 17.27
N TYR A 252 -8.25 8.80 16.00
CA TYR A 252 -6.88 8.86 15.48
C TYR A 252 -6.08 9.95 16.17
N GLU A 253 -6.63 11.15 16.32
CA GLU A 253 -6.03 12.26 17.06
C GLU A 253 -5.79 11.88 18.52
N HIS A 254 -6.71 11.14 19.15
CA HIS A 254 -6.58 10.67 20.52
C HIS A 254 -5.55 9.54 20.69
N LEU A 255 -5.44 8.59 19.76
CA LEU A 255 -4.35 7.60 19.75
C LEU A 255 -2.99 8.24 19.41
N SER A 256 -3.01 9.34 18.67
CA SER A 256 -1.84 10.18 18.42
C SER A 256 -1.53 11.11 19.60
N ASN A 257 -2.46 11.26 20.55
CA ASN A 257 -2.30 12.10 21.73
C ASN A 257 -1.54 11.33 22.82
N ARG A 258 -0.36 11.83 23.14
CA ARG A 258 0.54 11.29 24.17
C ARG A 258 -0.15 11.04 25.51
N ASP A 259 -1.02 11.94 25.95
CA ASP A 259 -1.68 11.85 27.26
C ASP A 259 -2.72 10.72 27.32
N GLN A 260 -3.42 10.45 26.21
CA GLN A 260 -4.38 9.36 26.13
C GLN A 260 -3.68 8.01 25.99
N MET A 261 -2.61 7.93 25.20
CA MET A 261 -1.79 6.73 25.11
C MET A 261 -1.08 6.40 26.42
N GLU A 262 -0.65 7.39 27.19
CA GLU A 262 -0.09 7.19 28.53
C GLU A 262 -1.13 6.61 29.50
N LYS A 263 -2.43 6.96 29.36
CA LYS A 263 -3.52 6.37 30.15
C LYS A 263 -3.74 4.90 29.78
N LEU A 264 -3.91 4.57 28.50
CA LEU A 264 -4.06 3.19 28.04
C LEU A 264 -2.87 2.33 28.46
N THR A 265 -1.66 2.86 28.30
CA THR A 265 -0.42 2.22 28.74
C THR A 265 -0.41 1.96 30.25
N SER A 266 -0.92 2.90 31.05
CA SER A 266 -1.03 2.75 32.51
C SER A 266 -1.98 1.62 32.89
N GLU A 267 -3.11 1.49 32.20
CA GLU A 267 -4.12 0.45 32.46
C GLU A 267 -3.61 -0.94 32.07
N ILE A 268 -2.95 -1.06 30.91
CA ILE A 268 -2.31 -2.30 30.46
C ILE A 268 -1.22 -2.71 31.46
N ALA A 269 -0.36 -1.78 31.88
CA ALA A 269 0.69 -2.05 32.87
C ALA A 269 0.13 -2.58 34.19
N HIS A 270 -0.96 -1.97 34.68
CA HIS A 270 -1.64 -2.38 35.90
C HIS A 270 -2.33 -3.75 35.77
N ASN A 271 -2.87 -4.09 34.61
CA ASN A 271 -3.49 -5.40 34.37
C ASN A 271 -2.44 -6.51 34.17
N LEU A 272 -1.31 -6.21 33.55
CA LEU A 272 -0.18 -7.14 33.40
C LEU A 272 0.53 -7.39 34.72
N SER A 273 0.67 -6.38 35.59
CA SER A 273 1.28 -6.56 36.92
C SER A 273 0.52 -7.54 37.80
N LYS A 274 -0.81 -7.66 37.63
CA LYS A 274 -1.67 -8.62 38.34
C LYS A 274 -1.50 -10.07 37.87
N LYS A 275 -1.04 -10.28 36.62
CA LYS A 275 -0.88 -11.61 36.01
C LYS A 275 0.58 -12.08 35.94
N SER A 276 1.54 -11.20 36.16
CA SER A 276 2.96 -11.47 35.98
C SER A 276 3.65 -12.01 37.25
N ASN A 277 4.07 -13.28 37.17
CA ASN A 277 5.01 -13.89 38.12
C ASN A 277 6.48 -13.53 37.83
N ILE A 278 6.76 -12.87 36.69
CA ILE A 278 8.12 -12.64 36.17
C ILE A 278 8.94 -11.67 37.06
N LEU A 279 8.26 -10.78 37.80
CA LEU A 279 8.89 -9.74 38.62
C LEU A 279 8.69 -9.94 40.13
N SER A 280 8.39 -11.16 40.58
CA SER A 280 8.30 -11.46 42.02
C SER A 280 9.71 -11.42 42.65
N PRO A 281 9.92 -10.73 43.79
CA PRO A 281 8.95 -10.42 44.86
C PRO A 281 8.55 -8.93 44.95
N LEU A 282 8.54 -8.18 43.84
CA LEU A 282 8.21 -6.75 43.90
C LEU A 282 6.72 -6.52 44.20
N PRO A 283 6.37 -5.47 44.97
CA PRO A 283 4.98 -5.03 45.15
C PRO A 283 4.31 -4.71 43.81
N GLU A 284 2.99 -4.97 43.68
CA GLU A 284 2.25 -4.78 42.43
C GLU A 284 2.35 -3.36 41.86
N SER A 285 2.34 -2.34 42.71
CA SER A 285 2.51 -0.94 42.31
C SER A 285 3.88 -0.67 41.68
N LEU A 286 4.93 -1.33 42.18
CA LEU A 286 6.29 -1.23 41.65
C LEU A 286 6.43 -2.03 40.35
N LYS A 287 5.82 -3.23 40.26
CA LYS A 287 5.71 -3.99 39.01
C LYS A 287 5.00 -3.18 37.93
N ALA A 288 3.84 -2.59 38.25
CA ALA A 288 3.08 -1.74 37.35
C ALA A 288 3.87 -0.50 36.93
N ALA A 289 4.61 0.14 37.85
CA ALA A 289 5.46 1.29 37.53
C ALA A 289 6.62 0.92 36.59
N ILE A 290 7.26 -0.24 36.79
CA ILE A 290 8.32 -0.75 35.91
C ILE A 290 7.74 -1.08 34.52
N ILE A 291 6.64 -1.83 34.47
CA ILE A 291 5.97 -2.18 33.20
C ILE A 291 5.50 -0.91 32.49
N LYS A 292 4.89 0.04 33.20
CA LYS A 292 4.47 1.33 32.65
C LYS A 292 5.66 2.12 32.12
N LYS A 293 6.78 2.14 32.84
CA LYS A 293 8.00 2.83 32.38
C LYS A 293 8.55 2.17 31.10
N PHE A 294 8.57 0.85 31.04
CA PHE A 294 8.91 0.10 29.83
C PHE A 294 7.94 0.46 28.69
N LEU A 295 6.64 0.24 28.88
CA LEU A 295 5.64 0.52 27.86
C LEU A 295 5.64 2.00 27.43
N ASN A 296 5.80 2.98 28.32
CA ASN A 296 5.92 4.39 27.92
C ASN A 296 7.17 4.66 27.09
N ILE A 297 8.31 4.00 27.36
CA ILE A 297 9.54 4.16 26.57
C ILE A 297 9.34 3.63 25.15
N TYR A 298 8.73 2.44 25.00
CA TYR A 298 8.61 1.78 23.71
C TYR A 298 7.33 2.20 22.92
N ILE A 299 6.19 2.36 23.60
CA ILE A 299 4.91 2.79 23.02
C ILE A 299 4.89 4.30 22.84
N CYS A 300 4.97 5.09 23.91
CA CYS A 300 4.88 6.56 23.78
C CYS A 300 6.17 7.16 23.17
N GLY A 301 7.33 6.65 23.55
CA GLY A 301 8.61 7.08 22.98
C GLY A 301 8.84 6.60 21.54
N GLY A 302 8.28 5.46 21.14
CA GLY A 302 8.48 4.87 19.81
C GLY A 302 7.32 4.98 18.82
N LEU A 303 6.05 5.09 19.24
CA LEU A 303 4.91 5.23 18.34
C LEU A 303 4.50 6.70 18.19
N VAL A 304 4.28 7.40 19.30
CA VAL A 304 3.79 8.79 19.30
C VAL A 304 4.88 9.75 18.79
N SER A 305 6.13 9.60 19.24
CA SER A 305 7.23 10.44 18.74
C SER A 305 7.61 10.16 17.28
N ASN A 306 7.27 8.97 16.77
CA ASN A 306 7.47 8.63 15.36
C ASN A 306 6.42 9.32 14.50
N TRP A 307 5.18 9.38 14.96
CA TRP A 307 4.08 10.04 14.27
C TRP A 307 4.24 11.57 14.19
N GLU A 308 4.62 12.23 15.30
CA GLU A 308 4.89 13.69 15.33
C GLU A 308 6.05 14.08 14.39
N LYS A 309 7.05 13.21 14.21
CA LYS A 309 8.20 13.45 13.32
C LYS A 309 7.91 13.19 11.84
N HIS A 310 6.86 12.42 11.51
CA HIS A 310 6.49 12.08 10.14
C HIS A 310 5.91 13.28 9.36
N GLN A 311 5.34 14.26 10.06
CA GLN A 311 4.89 15.53 9.47
C GLN A 311 6.05 16.47 9.11
N ASP A 312 7.18 16.43 9.83
CA ASP A 312 8.13 17.55 9.83
C ASP A 312 9.54 17.28 9.23
N ARG A 313 9.83 16.06 8.73
CA ARG A 313 11.19 15.73 8.20
C ARG A 313 11.21 14.90 6.92
N GLY A 314 11.64 15.53 5.81
CA GLY A 314 12.22 14.89 4.62
C GLY A 314 11.41 13.79 3.92
N ALA A 315 11.98 13.19 2.87
CA ALA A 315 11.36 12.10 2.11
C ALA A 315 11.48 10.73 2.82
N MET A 316 12.45 10.56 3.72
CA MET A 316 12.63 9.35 4.54
C MET A 316 13.07 9.76 5.95
N GLY A 317 12.22 9.55 6.96
CA GLY A 317 12.58 9.78 8.36
C GLY A 317 13.43 8.63 8.92
N GLU A 318 14.23 8.89 9.97
CA GLU A 318 15.06 7.87 10.65
C GLU A 318 14.23 6.64 11.07
N ASN A 319 12.98 6.87 11.50
CA ASN A 319 12.05 5.83 11.93
C ASN A 319 11.57 4.95 10.78
N THR A 320 11.33 5.53 9.60
CA THR A 320 10.96 4.80 8.38
C THR A 320 12.09 3.88 7.96
N ALA A 321 13.34 4.33 8.07
CA ALA A 321 14.50 3.49 7.76
C ALA A 321 14.58 2.30 8.71
N SER A 322 14.51 2.49 10.03
CA SER A 322 14.54 1.38 10.99
C SER A 322 13.39 0.39 10.79
N GLY A 323 12.18 0.89 10.57
CA GLY A 323 11.01 0.06 10.28
C GLY A 323 11.17 -0.75 8.99
N LEU A 324 11.74 -0.14 7.95
CA LEU A 324 11.98 -0.78 6.67
C LEU A 324 12.97 -1.93 6.79
N LEU A 325 14.07 -1.73 7.52
CA LEU A 325 15.07 -2.78 7.76
C LEU A 325 14.46 -3.97 8.51
N LEU A 326 13.66 -3.68 9.53
CA LEU A 326 13.00 -4.70 10.33
C LEU A 326 12.01 -5.51 9.47
N TYR A 327 11.20 -4.83 8.66
CA TYR A 327 10.25 -5.49 7.77
C TYR A 327 10.95 -6.31 6.67
N LEU A 328 11.99 -5.75 6.04
CA LEU A 328 12.77 -6.47 5.01
C LEU A 328 13.35 -7.77 5.54
N LYS A 329 13.78 -7.83 6.81
CA LYS A 329 14.25 -9.06 7.44
C LYS A 329 13.13 -10.12 7.53
N THR A 330 11.93 -9.73 7.92
CA THR A 330 10.77 -10.62 8.00
C THR A 330 10.33 -11.11 6.61
N ALA A 331 10.28 -10.20 5.62
CA ALA A 331 9.98 -10.57 4.24
C ALA A 331 11.07 -11.45 3.61
N TRP A 332 12.34 -11.25 3.97
CA TRP A 332 13.44 -12.10 3.52
C TRP A 332 13.29 -13.55 4.00
N ASN A 333 12.78 -13.77 5.22
CA ASN A 333 12.51 -15.12 5.69
C ASN A 333 11.43 -15.80 4.84
N GLN A 334 10.37 -15.06 4.47
CA GLN A 334 9.37 -15.58 3.54
C GLN A 334 10.00 -15.99 2.19
N ILE A 335 10.90 -15.16 1.64
CA ILE A 335 11.64 -15.50 0.41
C ILE A 335 12.43 -16.80 0.59
N ASN A 336 13.19 -16.93 1.68
CA ASN A 336 14.03 -18.11 1.91
C ASN A 336 13.22 -19.39 2.08
N GLU A 337 12.13 -19.31 2.83
CA GLU A 337 11.23 -20.43 3.11
C GLU A 337 10.53 -20.91 1.83
N GLU A 338 9.98 -19.98 1.04
CA GLU A 338 9.18 -20.33 -0.14
C GLU A 338 10.01 -20.63 -1.38
N GLN A 339 11.28 -20.21 -1.43
CA GLN A 339 12.21 -20.55 -2.52
C GLN A 339 13.11 -21.76 -2.20
N GLU A 340 12.89 -22.45 -1.07
CA GLU A 340 13.62 -23.66 -0.66
C GLU A 340 15.16 -23.49 -0.73
N GLY A 341 15.66 -22.29 -0.39
CA GLY A 341 17.10 -21.96 -0.42
C GLY A 341 17.64 -21.44 -1.75
N ASN A 342 16.83 -21.36 -2.82
CA ASN A 342 17.19 -20.66 -4.07
C ASN A 342 16.99 -19.14 -3.91
N THR A 343 17.73 -18.55 -2.98
CA THR A 343 17.59 -17.15 -2.59
C THR A 343 18.16 -16.22 -3.66
N PRO A 344 17.48 -15.11 -3.99
CA PRO A 344 17.97 -14.16 -4.98
C PRO A 344 19.24 -13.46 -4.46
N SER A 345 20.15 -13.11 -5.36
CA SER A 345 21.36 -12.34 -5.02
C SER A 345 21.15 -10.83 -5.11
N GLU A 346 20.07 -10.39 -5.75
CA GLU A 346 19.69 -8.99 -5.96
C GLU A 346 18.23 -8.78 -5.54
N LEU A 347 17.97 -7.75 -4.73
CA LEU A 347 16.63 -7.43 -4.24
C LEU A 347 16.26 -5.98 -4.56
N THR A 348 15.06 -5.80 -5.11
CA THR A 348 14.38 -4.50 -5.20
C THR A 348 13.11 -4.55 -4.37
N PHE A 349 12.86 -3.51 -3.57
CA PHE A 349 11.66 -3.36 -2.76
C PHE A 349 10.82 -2.17 -3.28
N ILE A 350 9.54 -2.41 -3.59
CA ILE A 350 8.62 -1.38 -4.11
C ILE A 350 7.43 -1.28 -3.16
N PHE A 351 7.15 -0.07 -2.67
CA PHE A 351 6.03 0.20 -1.76
C PHE A 351 5.34 1.55 -2.03
N GLY A 352 4.18 1.81 -1.42
CA GLY A 352 3.31 2.94 -1.78
C GLY A 352 2.62 3.69 -0.62
N HIS A 353 3.21 3.68 0.57
CA HIS A 353 2.54 4.12 1.81
C HIS A 353 2.60 5.64 2.08
N THR A 354 3.78 6.27 2.06
CA THR A 354 3.97 7.56 2.77
C THR A 354 3.59 8.83 1.98
N HIS A 355 2.83 8.71 0.89
CA HIS A 355 2.46 9.77 -0.07
C HIS A 355 3.63 10.56 -0.70
N LYS A 356 4.88 10.16 -0.39
CA LYS A 356 6.11 10.88 -0.73
C LYS A 356 6.98 10.00 -1.63
N PRO A 357 6.98 10.23 -2.96
CA PRO A 357 7.66 9.33 -3.88
C PRO A 357 9.17 9.53 -3.81
N PHE A 358 9.90 8.42 -3.71
CA PHE A 358 11.35 8.42 -3.70
C PHE A 358 11.93 7.11 -4.26
N ASP A 359 13.19 7.19 -4.64
CA ASP A 359 14.02 6.08 -5.07
C ASP A 359 15.36 6.18 -4.34
N LEU A 360 15.82 5.08 -3.74
CA LEU A 360 17.05 5.06 -2.97
C LEU A 360 17.71 3.68 -3.00
N CYS A 361 19.00 3.66 -2.72
CA CYS A 361 19.81 2.45 -2.66
C CYS A 361 20.38 2.35 -1.25
N ILE A 362 20.02 1.30 -0.49
CA ILE A 362 20.54 1.11 0.87
C ILE A 362 21.62 0.03 0.88
N PRO A 363 22.80 0.32 1.45
CA PRO A 363 23.86 -0.67 1.60
C PRO A 363 23.50 -1.70 2.68
N LEU A 364 22.79 -2.75 2.28
CA LEU A 364 22.41 -3.88 3.14
C LEU A 364 23.19 -5.16 2.85
N THR A 365 24.06 -5.11 1.85
CA THR A 365 24.93 -6.21 1.43
C THR A 365 25.68 -6.80 2.63
N GLY A 366 25.38 -8.04 3.00
CA GLY A 366 26.09 -8.79 4.05
C GLY A 366 25.93 -8.29 5.50
N ILE A 367 25.13 -7.24 5.76
CA ILE A 367 24.97 -6.67 7.12
C ILE A 367 23.70 -7.17 7.81
N LEU A 368 22.57 -7.20 7.09
CA LEU A 368 21.26 -7.61 7.64
C LEU A 368 20.66 -8.85 6.96
N ILE A 369 21.07 -9.12 5.73
CA ILE A 369 20.51 -10.16 4.87
C ILE A 369 21.66 -10.97 4.26
N ASN A 370 21.82 -12.21 4.73
CA ASN A 370 22.82 -13.13 4.18
C ASN A 370 22.38 -13.60 2.78
N GLY A 371 23.30 -13.55 1.82
CA GLY A 371 23.07 -14.02 0.44
C GLY A 371 22.87 -12.90 -0.60
N LEU A 372 22.64 -11.65 -0.16
CA LEU A 372 22.64 -10.50 -1.06
C LEU A 372 24.05 -10.09 -1.45
N ASN A 373 24.26 -9.91 -2.76
CA ASN A 373 25.53 -9.47 -3.35
C ASN A 373 25.52 -7.98 -3.73
N THR A 374 24.35 -7.34 -3.68
CA THR A 374 24.18 -5.93 -4.03
C THR A 374 23.34 -5.22 -2.98
N ASP A 375 23.51 -3.91 -2.96
CA ASP A 375 22.64 -3.01 -2.19
C ASP A 375 21.19 -3.16 -2.65
N VAL A 376 20.26 -2.88 -1.73
CA VAL A 376 18.82 -3.03 -1.99
C VAL A 376 18.30 -1.74 -2.58
N ASN A 377 17.73 -1.82 -3.79
CA ASN A 377 17.02 -0.70 -4.40
C ASN A 377 15.62 -0.61 -3.79
N ILE A 378 15.23 0.57 -3.33
CA ILE A 378 13.93 0.84 -2.73
C ILE A 378 13.22 1.93 -3.51
N TYR A 379 11.96 1.68 -3.83
CA TYR A 379 11.06 2.62 -4.49
C TYR A 379 9.83 2.82 -3.64
N ASN A 380 9.52 4.08 -3.34
CA ASN A 380 8.23 4.48 -2.82
C ASN A 380 7.45 5.19 -3.94
N THR A 381 6.27 4.69 -4.28
CA THR A 381 5.42 5.25 -5.34
C THR A 381 4.69 6.52 -4.90
N GLY A 382 4.72 6.87 -3.61
CA GLY A 382 3.96 8.00 -3.09
C GLY A 382 2.45 7.78 -3.17
N GLY A 383 1.68 8.86 -3.27
CA GLY A 383 0.23 8.87 -3.14
C GLY A 383 -0.40 9.87 -4.10
N TRP A 384 -1.63 9.58 -4.55
CA TRP A 384 -2.37 10.38 -5.53
C TRP A 384 -3.35 11.33 -4.86
N VAL A 385 -2.96 11.91 -3.73
CA VAL A 385 -3.81 12.72 -2.84
C VAL A 385 -3.21 14.11 -2.62
N VAL A 386 -4.08 15.05 -2.25
CA VAL A 386 -3.73 16.38 -1.75
C VAL A 386 -4.55 16.61 -0.49
N ASP A 387 -3.91 16.35 0.64
CA ASP A 387 -4.47 16.19 1.99
C ASP A 387 -4.02 17.31 2.96
N GLU A 388 -3.22 18.28 2.48
CA GLU A 388 -2.72 19.42 3.25
C GLU A 388 -3.09 20.76 2.57
N GLU A 389 -3.46 21.77 3.37
CA GLU A 389 -3.69 23.15 2.87
C GLU A 389 -2.42 23.73 2.22
N LYS A 390 -1.26 23.48 2.83
CA LYS A 390 0.04 23.98 2.37
C LYS A 390 0.72 22.93 1.49
N CYS A 391 1.19 23.33 0.31
CA CYS A 391 1.93 22.42 -0.56
C CYS A 391 3.12 21.78 0.15
N ASN A 392 3.25 20.48 0.00
CA ASN A 392 4.40 19.71 0.46
C ASN A 392 5.19 19.17 -0.73
N GLU A 393 6.33 19.78 -1.07
CA GLU A 393 7.14 19.41 -2.26
C GLU A 393 7.71 17.98 -2.23
N ASN A 394 7.58 17.31 -1.08
CA ASN A 394 7.90 15.90 -0.93
C ASN A 394 6.75 14.97 -1.32
N LYS A 395 5.49 15.45 -1.35
CA LYS A 395 4.31 14.69 -1.74
C LYS A 395 4.12 14.65 -3.26
N GLY A 396 3.55 13.56 -3.72
CA GLY A 396 3.27 13.30 -5.13
C GLY A 396 3.12 11.81 -5.42
N ALA A 397 3.06 11.47 -6.70
CA ALA A 397 2.94 10.08 -7.12
C ALA A 397 3.88 9.71 -8.26
N SER A 398 4.29 8.45 -8.24
CA SER A 398 5.12 7.81 -9.25
C SER A 398 4.55 6.46 -9.66
N ILE A 399 4.88 6.05 -10.87
CA ILE A 399 4.62 4.72 -11.40
C ILE A 399 5.98 4.03 -11.55
N VAL A 400 6.10 2.79 -11.12
CA VAL A 400 7.31 1.99 -11.38
C VAL A 400 7.06 1.04 -12.53
N LEU A 401 7.87 1.17 -13.59
CA LEU A 401 7.87 0.28 -14.74
C LEU A 401 8.92 -0.81 -14.53
N LEU A 402 8.58 -2.05 -14.86
CA LEU A 402 9.49 -3.19 -14.86
C LEU A 402 9.60 -3.77 -16.26
N ASP A 403 10.82 -3.99 -16.72
CA ASP A 403 11.03 -4.75 -17.95
C ASP A 403 11.00 -6.27 -17.71
N LYS A 404 11.17 -7.06 -18.77
CA LYS A 404 11.17 -8.52 -18.72
C LYS A 404 12.29 -9.14 -17.86
N GLU A 405 13.35 -8.39 -17.58
CA GLU A 405 14.50 -8.80 -16.76
C GLU A 405 14.42 -8.18 -15.36
N LEU A 406 13.24 -7.63 -15.00
CA LEU A 406 12.94 -6.99 -13.74
C LEU A 406 13.82 -5.77 -13.41
N ASN A 407 14.21 -4.99 -14.43
CA ASN A 407 14.89 -3.72 -14.20
C ASN A 407 13.85 -2.61 -13.91
N PRO A 408 13.85 -2.00 -12.71
CA PRO A 408 12.90 -0.96 -12.32
C PRO A 408 13.24 0.41 -12.92
N LEU A 409 12.20 1.15 -13.28
CA LEU A 409 12.27 2.57 -13.66
C LEU A 409 11.12 3.33 -13.02
N ALA A 410 11.42 4.34 -12.20
CA ALA A 410 10.41 5.21 -11.60
C ALA A 410 10.09 6.38 -12.53
N LEU A 411 8.83 6.50 -12.89
CA LEU A 411 8.27 7.65 -13.59
C LEU A 411 7.51 8.49 -12.56
N ASN A 412 8.06 9.62 -12.15
CA ASN A 412 7.31 10.55 -11.31
C ASN A 412 6.26 11.21 -12.18
N MET A 413 5.01 11.04 -11.80
CA MET A 413 3.88 11.56 -12.54
C MET A 413 3.59 12.98 -12.10
N TYR A 414 3.58 13.24 -10.79
CA TYR A 414 3.46 14.60 -10.28
C TYR A 414 4.14 14.77 -8.92
N LYS A 415 4.31 16.04 -8.56
CA LYS A 415 4.67 16.50 -7.22
C LYS A 415 3.88 17.75 -6.90
N GLU A 416 3.52 17.94 -5.64
CA GLU A 416 2.98 19.22 -5.22
C GLU A 416 4.03 20.32 -5.35
N THR A 417 3.65 21.46 -5.92
CA THR A 417 4.53 22.62 -6.08
C THR A 417 3.75 23.91 -5.78
N ARG A 418 4.46 24.93 -5.30
CA ARG A 418 3.92 26.30 -5.16
C ARG A 418 3.92 27.09 -6.47
N CYS A 419 4.76 26.69 -7.42
CA CYS A 419 4.93 27.36 -8.71
C CYS A 419 4.94 26.30 -9.83
N PRO A 420 3.82 26.02 -10.49
CA PRO A 420 3.81 25.13 -11.65
C PRO A 420 4.56 25.80 -12.79
N LYS A 421 5.80 25.38 -13.03
CA LYS A 421 6.57 25.76 -14.22
C LYS A 421 7.19 24.49 -14.80
N THR A 422 6.75 24.14 -16.01
CA THR A 422 7.11 22.93 -16.80
C THR A 422 6.47 21.61 -16.35
N SER A 423 6.39 20.65 -17.28
CA SER A 423 5.80 19.31 -17.10
C SER A 423 6.23 18.68 -15.77
N CYS A 424 5.28 18.33 -14.91
CA CYS A 424 5.56 17.70 -13.62
C CYS A 424 6.02 16.24 -13.77
N VAL A 425 5.72 15.64 -14.93
CA VAL A 425 6.17 14.29 -15.28
C VAL A 425 7.66 14.28 -15.56
N ASN A 426 8.42 13.51 -14.80
CA ASN A 426 9.85 13.31 -15.01
C ASN A 426 10.27 11.86 -14.74
N VAL A 427 11.28 11.41 -15.49
CA VAL A 427 11.87 10.08 -15.32
C VAL A 427 12.95 10.17 -14.25
N LYS A 428 12.86 9.35 -13.21
CA LYS A 428 13.93 9.16 -12.22
C LYS A 428 14.60 7.82 -12.39
N TYR A 429 15.89 7.82 -12.13
CA TYR A 429 16.73 6.65 -12.30
C TYR A 429 17.85 6.66 -11.26
N SER A 430 17.85 5.63 -10.41
CA SER A 430 18.97 5.32 -9.55
C SER A 430 20.13 4.85 -10.43
N LYS A 431 21.28 5.53 -10.31
CA LYS A 431 22.46 5.40 -11.19
C LYS A 431 23.12 4.00 -11.21
N THR A 432 22.60 3.03 -10.48
CA THR A 432 23.32 1.79 -10.12
C THR A 432 23.30 0.70 -11.20
N THR A 433 22.40 0.72 -12.20
CA THR A 433 22.38 -0.33 -13.24
C THR A 433 21.85 0.14 -14.59
N ASN A 434 22.66 0.09 -15.66
CA ASN A 434 22.31 0.46 -17.03
C ASN A 434 20.92 -0.11 -17.43
N ASN A 435 19.85 0.69 -17.26
CA ASN A 435 18.49 0.24 -17.50
C ASN A 435 18.15 0.43 -18.99
N PRO A 436 17.90 -0.65 -19.77
CA PRO A 436 17.66 -0.55 -21.20
C PRO A 436 16.43 0.28 -21.60
N ILE A 437 15.42 0.37 -20.73
CA ILE A 437 14.20 1.14 -21.02
C ILE A 437 14.33 2.63 -20.67
N TYR A 438 15.33 3.02 -19.85
CA TYR A 438 15.50 4.41 -19.38
C TYR A 438 15.50 5.43 -20.52
N LYS A 439 16.42 5.28 -21.49
CA LYS A 439 16.59 6.26 -22.58
C LYS A 439 15.33 6.39 -23.43
N ASN A 440 14.63 5.28 -23.66
CA ASN A 440 13.41 5.28 -24.48
C ASN A 440 12.28 6.04 -23.78
N ILE A 441 12.08 5.80 -22.47
CA ILE A 441 11.06 6.50 -21.68
C ILE A 441 11.45 7.98 -21.49
N GLU A 442 12.72 8.27 -21.22
CA GLU A 442 13.22 9.65 -21.08
C GLU A 442 12.97 10.46 -22.36
N ILE A 443 13.38 9.94 -23.52
CA ILE A 443 13.11 10.57 -24.83
C ILE A 443 11.61 10.76 -25.04
N MET A 444 10.78 9.80 -24.64
CA MET A 444 9.33 9.87 -24.81
C MET A 444 8.68 10.96 -23.96
N VAL A 445 9.14 11.13 -22.73
CA VAL A 445 8.64 12.15 -21.79
C VAL A 445 9.18 13.54 -22.15
N GLN A 446 10.47 13.64 -22.53
CA GLN A 446 11.11 14.92 -22.85
C GLN A 446 10.72 15.49 -24.23
N ASN A 447 10.55 14.64 -25.26
CA ASN A 447 10.37 15.10 -26.64
C ASN A 447 8.91 15.21 -27.11
N ASN A 448 7.93 14.65 -26.39
CA ASN A 448 6.51 14.72 -26.79
C ASN A 448 5.71 15.59 -25.83
N LYS A 449 5.10 16.67 -26.36
CA LYS A 449 4.21 17.53 -25.57
C LYS A 449 2.99 16.75 -25.05
N LYS A 450 2.32 15.93 -25.86
CA LYS A 450 1.14 15.14 -25.44
C LYS A 450 1.47 13.63 -25.35
N PRO A 451 0.87 12.88 -24.39
CA PRO A 451 -0.13 13.30 -23.41
C PRO A 451 0.42 13.97 -22.13
N TRP A 452 1.74 13.97 -21.92
CA TRP A 452 2.39 14.41 -20.67
C TRP A 452 2.10 15.85 -20.25
N SER A 453 2.07 16.79 -21.19
CA SER A 453 1.73 18.20 -20.91
C SER A 453 0.26 18.36 -20.55
N ASP A 454 -0.63 17.61 -21.21
CA ASP A 454 -2.05 17.67 -20.92
C ASP A 454 -2.31 17.10 -19.52
N PHE A 455 -1.65 15.99 -19.16
CA PHE A 455 -1.69 15.44 -17.81
C PHE A 455 -1.18 16.44 -16.77
N SER A 456 0.01 17.02 -16.99
CA SER A 456 0.61 17.97 -16.03
C SER A 456 -0.28 19.18 -15.78
N ASN A 457 -0.85 19.76 -16.85
CA ASN A 457 -1.72 20.93 -16.75
C ASN A 457 -2.99 20.65 -15.93
N ILE A 458 -3.60 19.47 -16.10
CA ILE A 458 -4.82 19.09 -15.36
C ILE A 458 -4.48 18.84 -13.89
N VAL A 459 -3.36 18.17 -13.61
CA VAL A 459 -2.90 17.95 -12.23
C VAL A 459 -2.70 19.26 -11.49
N ASP A 460 -2.05 20.24 -12.10
CA ASP A 460 -1.83 21.54 -11.46
C ASP A 460 -3.16 22.24 -11.11
N SER A 461 -4.17 22.18 -11.99
CA SER A 461 -5.49 22.75 -11.69
C SER A 461 -6.25 22.01 -10.60
N GLU A 462 -6.16 20.68 -10.59
CA GLU A 462 -6.85 19.85 -9.59
C GLU A 462 -6.21 19.99 -8.20
N ILE A 463 -4.88 20.08 -8.11
CA ILE A 463 -4.20 20.33 -6.82
C ILE A 463 -4.75 21.61 -6.17
N GLU A 464 -4.91 22.68 -6.95
CA GLU A 464 -5.47 23.94 -6.44
C GLU A 464 -6.95 23.81 -6.07
N LEU A 465 -7.72 23.00 -6.80
CA LEU A 465 -9.11 22.69 -6.45
C LEU A 465 -9.20 21.98 -5.10
N ARG A 466 -8.37 20.96 -4.86
CA ARG A 466 -8.36 20.19 -3.60
C ARG A 466 -7.96 21.06 -2.41
N LYS A 467 -6.93 21.90 -2.56
CA LYS A 467 -6.54 22.84 -1.50
C LYS A 467 -7.67 23.80 -1.13
N ARG A 468 -8.35 24.38 -2.12
CA ARG A 468 -9.50 25.26 -1.86
C ARG A 468 -10.64 24.52 -1.16
N ALA A 469 -10.90 23.27 -1.52
CA ALA A 469 -11.90 22.45 -0.84
C ALA A 469 -11.52 22.24 0.65
N ILE A 470 -10.25 21.94 0.93
CA ILE A 470 -9.71 21.83 2.30
C ILE A 470 -9.84 23.17 3.04
N GLU A 471 -9.40 24.28 2.44
CA GLU A 471 -9.51 25.63 3.03
C GLU A 471 -10.96 25.98 3.38
N CYS A 472 -11.91 25.73 2.48
CA CYS A 472 -13.33 25.99 2.72
C CYS A 472 -13.89 25.13 3.87
N ARG A 473 -13.48 23.85 3.94
CA ARG A 473 -13.88 22.94 5.03
C ARG A 473 -13.32 23.38 6.38
N LEU A 474 -12.04 23.82 6.42
CA LEU A 474 -11.40 24.33 7.64
C LEU A 474 -11.98 25.67 8.11
N GLN A 475 -12.52 26.49 7.21
CA GLN A 475 -13.17 27.77 7.55
C GLN A 475 -14.68 27.64 7.87
N GLY A 476 -15.28 26.49 7.58
CA GLY A 476 -16.71 26.20 7.74
C GLY A 476 -17.08 25.44 9.04
N LEU A 477 -16.08 25.18 9.89
CA LEU A 477 -16.19 24.84 11.31
C LEU A 477 -15.93 26.10 12.14
#